data_AF-A0A1Y5LDK0-F1
#
_entry.id   AF-A0A1Y5LDK0-F1
#
_cell.length_a   1.000
_cell.length_b   1.000
_cell.length_c   1.000
_cell.angle_alpha   90.00
_cell.angle_beta   90.00
_cell.angle_gamma   90.00
#
_symmetry.space_group_name_H-M   'P 1'
#
loop_
_entity.id
_entity.type
_entity.pdbx_description
1 polymer ?
#
loop_
_entity_poly.entity_id
_entity_poly.type
_entity_poly.pdbx_seq_one_letter_code
_entity_poly.pdbx_strand_id
1 'polypeptide(L)'
;MEGHIAGGFNPDEHAQLLTRLFAEVNLSPTWYQSADIRQLTAGALGIPLTHTPTAEQTCNLWGVSVRNARHSAAQMAKAAVACFDALEHFAAGGQTASVDPMTN
;
A
#
# COMPACT_ATOMS: atom_id res chain seq x y z
N MET A 1 -14.94 -15.25 2.77
CA MET A 1 -14.51 -14.09 1.96
C MET A 1 -13.00 -14.04 2.09
N GLU A 2 -12.28 -14.68 1.16
CA GLU A 2 -10.81 -14.80 1.22
C GLU A 2 -10.16 -13.55 0.60
N GLY A 3 -10.23 -12.45 1.34
CA GLY A 3 -9.31 -11.32 1.14
C GLY A 3 -8.25 -11.40 2.23
N HIS A 4 -7.07 -11.92 1.90
CA HIS A 4 -6.02 -12.21 2.88
C HIS A 4 -5.03 -11.05 3.11
N ILE A 5 -5.15 -9.98 2.31
CA ILE A 5 -4.24 -8.83 2.32
C ILE A 5 -5.00 -7.56 2.67
N ALA A 6 -4.59 -6.88 3.74
CA ALA A 6 -5.03 -5.53 4.05
C ALA A 6 -4.12 -4.52 3.32
N GLY A 7 -4.66 -3.79 2.34
CA GLY A 7 -3.90 -2.81 1.56
C GLY A 7 -4.25 -1.38 1.92
N GLY A 8 -3.29 -0.46 1.82
CA GLY A 8 -3.54 0.98 1.93
C GLY A 8 -2.32 1.76 2.40
N PHE A 9 -2.56 2.97 2.92
CA PHE A 9 -1.49 3.80 3.48
C PHE A 9 -1.11 3.41 4.90
N ASN A 10 -2.01 2.86 5.71
CA ASN A 10 -1.74 2.40 7.08
C ASN A 10 -2.49 1.09 7.37
N PRO A 11 -2.21 0.02 6.62
CA PRO A 11 -3.00 -1.22 6.67
C PRO A 11 -3.03 -1.86 8.06
N ASP A 12 -1.94 -1.81 8.83
CA ASP A 12 -1.88 -2.41 10.17
C ASP A 12 -2.80 -1.70 11.17
N GLU A 13 -2.76 -0.36 11.20
CA GLU A 13 -3.65 0.44 12.06
C GLU A 13 -5.11 0.23 11.69
N HIS A 14 -5.42 0.20 10.39
CA HIS A 14 -6.77 -0.06 9.89
C HIS A 14 -7.23 -1.49 10.21
N ALA A 15 -6.37 -2.50 10.07
CA ALA A 15 -6.68 -3.89 10.40
C ALA A 15 -6.95 -4.06 11.91
N GLN A 16 -6.21 -3.37 12.77
CA GLN A 16 -6.47 -3.34 14.22
C GLN A 16 -7.83 -2.71 14.54
N LEU A 17 -8.15 -1.57 13.92
CA LEU A 17 -9.46 -0.93 14.10
C LEU A 17 -10.59 -1.85 13.64
N LEU A 18 -10.47 -2.44 12.44
CA LEU A 18 -11.46 -3.36 11.89
C LEU A 18 -11.63 -4.58 12.79
N THR A 19 -10.55 -5.16 13.29
CA THR A 19 -10.61 -6.29 14.25
C THR A 19 -11.43 -5.94 15.49
N ARG A 20 -11.27 -4.73 16.04
CA ARG A 20 -12.08 -4.28 17.19
C ARG A 20 -13.55 -4.14 16.84
N LEU A 21 -13.86 -3.49 15.72
CA LEU A 21 -15.24 -3.27 15.27
C LEU A 21 -15.96 -4.60 14.94
N PHE A 22 -15.25 -5.54 14.33
CA PHE A 22 -15.82 -6.85 14.01
C PHE A 22 -16.08 -7.71 15.24
N ALA A 23 -15.26 -7.58 16.29
CA ALA A 23 -15.51 -8.26 17.55
C ALA A 23 -16.86 -7.84 18.18
N GLU A 24 -17.30 -6.59 17.99
CA GLU A 24 -18.61 -6.10 18.48
C GLU A 24 -19.80 -6.84 17.86
N VAL A 25 -19.61 -7.43 16.67
CA VAL A 25 -20.62 -8.20 15.95
C VAL A 25 -20.26 -9.70 15.87
N ASN A 26 -19.40 -10.18 16.77
CA ASN A 26 -18.93 -11.57 16.85
C ASN A 26 -18.27 -12.10 15.56
N LEU A 27 -17.62 -11.21 14.81
CA LEU A 27 -16.79 -11.57 13.66
C LEU A 27 -15.31 -11.52 14.05
N SER A 28 -14.55 -12.51 13.59
CA SER A 28 -13.10 -12.60 13.81
C SER A 28 -12.39 -12.78 12.47
N PRO A 29 -12.14 -11.69 11.72
CA PRO A 29 -11.44 -11.79 10.45
C PRO A 29 -9.97 -12.17 10.67
N THR A 30 -9.42 -12.94 9.73
CA THR A 30 -8.00 -13.27 9.72
C THR A 30 -7.31 -12.50 8.60
N TRP A 31 -6.41 -11.60 8.97
CA TRP A 31 -5.52 -10.89 8.03
C TRP A 31 -4.18 -11.62 8.03
N TYR A 32 -3.71 -12.06 6.86
CA TYR A 32 -2.43 -12.78 6.78
C TYR A 32 -1.28 -11.86 6.40
N GLN A 33 -1.56 -10.77 5.69
CA GLN A 33 -0.55 -9.84 5.21
C GLN A 33 -1.09 -8.41 5.17
N SER A 34 -0.17 -7.45 5.31
CA SER A 34 -0.42 -6.02 5.15
C SER A 34 0.44 -5.49 4.02
N ALA A 35 -0.18 -4.73 3.11
CA ALA A 35 0.50 -4.05 2.02
C ALA A 35 0.43 -2.54 2.26
N ASP A 36 1.51 -1.97 2.80
CA ASP A 36 1.64 -0.52 2.98
C ASP A 36 2.26 0.09 1.72
N ILE A 37 1.44 0.77 0.91
CA ILE A 37 1.92 1.37 -0.35
C ILE A 37 3.04 2.38 -0.13
N ARG A 38 3.14 3.02 1.04
CA ARG A 38 4.20 3.98 1.35
C ARG A 38 5.55 3.27 1.54
N GLN A 39 5.54 2.15 2.26
CA GLN A 39 6.74 1.34 2.49
C GLN A 39 7.20 0.69 1.17
N LEU A 40 6.25 0.18 0.39
CA LEU A 40 6.54 -0.39 -0.93
C LEU A 40 7.11 0.67 -1.89
N THR A 41 6.57 1.88 -1.86
CA THR A 41 7.12 3.02 -2.61
C THR A 41 8.52 3.39 -2.15
N ALA A 42 8.76 3.41 -0.82
CA ALA A 42 10.09 3.67 -0.28
C ALA A 42 11.10 2.64 -0.78
N GLY A 43 10.75 1.35 -0.74
CA GLY A 43 11.58 0.27 -1.29
C GLY A 43 11.82 0.40 -2.79
N ALA A 44 10.78 0.67 -3.57
CA ALA A 44 10.87 0.81 -5.03
C ALA A 44 11.76 1.97 -5.48
N LEU A 45 11.79 3.07 -4.71
CA LEU A 45 12.53 4.29 -5.03
C LEU A 45 13.85 4.44 -4.25
N GLY A 46 14.25 3.43 -3.47
CA GLY A 46 15.49 3.46 -2.67
C GLY A 46 15.46 4.50 -1.53
N ILE A 47 14.28 4.88 -1.04
CA ILE A 47 14.11 5.78 0.09
C ILE A 47 14.34 4.98 1.37
N PRO A 48 15.22 5.43 2.30
CA PRO A 48 15.42 4.74 3.57
C PRO A 48 14.11 4.59 4.35
N LEU A 49 13.89 3.43 5.00
CA LEU A 49 12.66 3.16 5.76
C LEU A 49 12.42 4.17 6.90
N THR A 50 13.48 4.76 7.45
CA THR A 50 13.41 5.87 8.43
C THR A 50 12.78 7.14 7.87
N HIS A 51 12.60 7.22 6.56
CA HIS A 51 12.03 8.33 5.81
C HIS A 51 10.82 7.88 4.98
N THR A 52 10.04 6.91 5.49
CA THR A 52 8.82 6.45 4.82
C THR A 52 7.92 7.64 4.47
N PRO A 53 7.53 7.81 3.19
CA PRO A 53 6.75 8.97 2.75
C PRO A 53 5.36 8.99 3.38
N THR A 54 4.77 10.18 3.51
CA THR A 54 3.34 10.30 3.87
C THR A 54 2.45 9.76 2.75
N ALA A 55 1.15 9.54 3.02
CA ALA A 55 0.19 9.12 2.00
C ALA A 55 0.15 10.07 0.80
N GLU A 56 0.23 11.38 1.05
CA GLU A 56 0.29 12.39 -0.01
C GLU A 56 1.59 12.33 -0.79
N GLN A 57 2.74 12.28 -0.10
CA GLN A 57 4.03 12.19 -0.76
C GLN A 57 4.12 10.94 -1.64
N THR A 58 3.63 9.81 -1.12
CA THR A 58 3.55 8.53 -1.84
C THR A 58 2.79 8.68 -3.14
N CYS A 59 1.59 9.25 -3.09
CA CYS A 59 0.79 9.39 -4.31
C CYS A 59 1.33 10.46 -5.27
N ASN A 60 1.93 11.54 -4.76
CA ASN A 60 2.62 12.52 -5.59
C ASN A 60 3.81 11.90 -6.34
N LEU A 61 4.57 10.99 -5.72
CA LEU A 61 5.67 10.25 -6.37
C LEU A 61 5.19 9.40 -7.54
N TRP A 62 3.94 8.94 -7.50
CA TRP A 62 3.29 8.18 -8.56
C TRP A 62 2.42 9.03 -9.50
N GLY A 63 2.45 10.37 -9.38
CA GLY A 63 1.64 11.26 -10.20
C GLY A 63 0.13 11.25 -9.88
N VAL A 64 -0.27 10.68 -8.75
CA VAL A 64 -1.66 10.59 -8.28
C VAL A 64 -1.97 11.76 -7.35
N SER A 65 -2.90 12.65 -7.76
CA SER A 65 -3.29 13.78 -6.93
C SER A 65 -4.29 13.40 -5.84
N VAL A 66 -3.94 13.67 -4.58
CA VAL A 66 -4.83 13.46 -3.42
C VAL A 66 -5.42 14.74 -2.84
N ARG A 67 -5.20 15.90 -3.49
CA ARG A 67 -5.59 17.22 -2.96
C ARG A 67 -7.06 17.29 -2.55
N ASN A 68 -7.95 16.73 -3.37
CA ASN A 68 -9.39 16.72 -3.11
C ASN A 68 -9.84 15.48 -2.33
N ALA A 69 -8.99 14.47 -2.18
CA ALA A 69 -9.31 13.19 -1.54
C ALA A 69 -9.18 13.21 -0.01
N ARG A 70 -8.42 14.16 0.55
CA ARG A 70 -8.04 14.18 1.97
C ARG A 70 -9.20 14.17 2.96
N HIS A 71 -10.39 14.58 2.54
CA HIS A 71 -11.58 14.68 3.39
C HIS A 71 -12.52 13.48 3.26
N SER A 72 -12.15 12.44 2.52
CA SER A 72 -12.98 11.26 2.31
C SER A 72 -12.16 9.97 2.38
N ALA A 73 -12.50 9.10 3.34
CA ALA A 73 -11.89 7.77 3.46
C ALA A 73 -12.03 6.97 2.17
N ALA A 74 -13.18 7.07 1.49
CA ALA A 74 -13.42 6.38 0.23
C ALA A 74 -12.54 6.92 -0.91
N GLN A 75 -12.34 8.25 -0.99
CA GLN A 75 -11.46 8.83 -2.01
C GLN A 75 -9.98 8.53 -1.72
N MET A 76 -9.57 8.52 -0.44
CA MET A 76 -8.23 8.07 -0.05
C MET A 76 -8.01 6.60 -0.39
N ALA A 77 -9.00 5.73 -0.18
CA ALA A 77 -8.90 4.33 -0.59
C ALA A 77 -8.74 4.19 -2.11
N LYS A 78 -9.49 4.95 -2.91
CA LYS A 78 -9.32 4.99 -4.38
C LYS A 78 -7.94 5.49 -4.78
N ALA A 79 -7.41 6.49 -4.10
CA ALA A 79 -6.06 6.98 -4.34
C ALA A 79 -5.02 5.91 -4.00
N ALA A 80 -5.18 5.15 -2.90
CA ALA A 80 -4.29 4.05 -2.57
C ALA A 80 -4.27 3.00 -3.68
N VAL A 81 -5.43 2.61 -4.22
CA VAL A 81 -5.54 1.69 -5.37
C VAL A 81 -4.76 2.23 -6.56
N ALA A 82 -4.99 3.48 -6.95
CA ALA A 82 -4.25 4.09 -8.08
C ALA A 82 -2.72 4.13 -7.84
N CYS A 83 -2.29 4.30 -6.60
CA CYS A 83 -0.87 4.27 -6.24
C CYS A 83 -0.29 2.84 -6.29
N PHE A 84 -1.07 1.80 -5.96
CA PHE A 84 -0.70 0.40 -6.21
C PHE A 84 -0.59 0.09 -7.70
N ASP A 85 -1.57 0.53 -8.52
CA ASP A 85 -1.54 0.33 -9.96
C ASP A 85 -0.28 0.97 -10.56
N ALA A 86 0.05 2.19 -10.16
CA ALA A 86 1.27 2.88 -10.63
C ALA A 86 2.56 2.15 -10.25
N LEU A 87 2.64 1.60 -9.02
CA LEU A 87 3.77 0.78 -8.59
C LEU A 87 3.89 -0.50 -9.43
N GLU A 88 2.78 -1.16 -9.75
CA GLU A 88 2.78 -2.34 -10.62
C GLU A 88 3.31 -2.02 -12.02
N HIS A 89 2.86 -0.89 -12.61
CA HIS A 89 3.37 -0.42 -13.89
C HIS A 89 4.87 -0.09 -13.85
N PHE A 90 5.33 0.53 -12.75
CA PHE A 90 6.76 0.78 -12.54
C PHE A 90 7.57 -0.52 -12.48
N ALA A 91 7.08 -1.51 -11.73
CA ALA A 91 7.72 -2.81 -11.61
C ALA A 91 7.78 -3.56 -12.96
N ALA A 92 6.72 -3.46 -13.78
CA ALA A 92 6.70 -4.03 -15.12
C ALA A 92 7.68 -3.33 -16.08
N GLY A 93 7.81 -2.00 -15.97
CA GLY A 93 8.77 -1.22 -16.75
C GLY A 93 10.24 -1.44 -16.37
N GLY A 94 10.50 -1.89 -15.14
CA GLY A 94 11.84 -2.23 -14.65
C GLY A 94 12.34 -3.64 -15.01
N GLN A 95 11.47 -4.53 -15.50
CA GLN A 95 11.79 -5.95 -15.78
C GLN A 95 12.70 -6.19 -17.00
N THR A 96 13.15 -5.15 -17.71
CA THR A 96 14.21 -5.30 -18.74
C THR A 96 15.62 -5.30 -18.15
N ALA A 97 15.81 -5.03 -16.85
CA ALA A 97 17.10 -5.19 -16.18
C ALA A 97 17.17 -6.58 -15.51
N SER A 98 17.73 -7.54 -16.26
CA SER A 98 18.03 -8.92 -15.87
C SER A 98 18.51 -9.05 -14.42
N VAL A 99 17.87 -9.95 -13.66
CA VAL A 99 18.53 -10.66 -12.56
C VAL A 99 18.64 -12.12 -13.01
N ASP A 100 19.72 -12.44 -13.71
CA ASP A 100 20.19 -13.82 -13.84
C ASP A 100 20.65 -14.31 -12.46
N PRO A 101 20.06 -15.39 -11.90
CA PRO A 101 20.63 -16.04 -10.74
C PRO A 101 21.79 -16.94 -11.20
N MET A 102 22.96 -16.36 -11.43
CA MET A 102 24.19 -17.14 -11.54
C MET A 102 24.81 -17.37 -10.16
N THR A 103 24.65 -18.61 -9.71
CA THR A 103 25.67 -19.47 -9.07
C THR A 103 26.57 -18.88 -7.99
N ASN A 104 26.47 -19.47 -6.79
CA ASN A 104 27.62 -20.07 -6.12
C ASN A 104 27.20 -21.29 -5.31
#